data_AF-A0A8T8I518-F1
#
_entry.id   AF-A0A8T8I518-F1
#
_cell.length_a   1.000
_cell.length_b   1.000
_cell.length_c   1.000
_cell.angle_alpha   90.00
_cell.angle_beta   90.00
_cell.angle_gamma   90.00
#
_symmetry.space_group_name_H-M   'P 1'
#
loop_
_entity.id
_entity.type
_entity.pdbx_description
1 polymer ?
#
loop_
_entity_poly.entity_id
_entity_poly.type
_entity_poly.pdbx_seq_one_letter_code
_entity_poly.pdbx_strand_id
1 'polypeptide(L)'
;MQHKLRLFAVATAAALAGSLVSAGASAAAEPAGTGEGIRVVGDFRPAKAAPGEVGHRSATSGGRSGDFTTDYVPDIMARQGNDGTLKVYPHSRSFQGIYTYQPAVAINYGWSGFRWVGQGRINADTNADVVSIDQQGTMRVYPHSGVFNGTATLAPPTVVGYGWNVNDLVAFGDLTGDGYDDIVARGRGGNYAYLYEHSGAYNGVSTFKAPITLLEGVRNTVEMNLADITLDGVPDLVYLEPADTLGVFSFMDGPPDENGYPLGDQWDLGYGWDTLNAVTVTEVNGDGRPDVMGRRHNGDLVVYPHAPTWNPANPLATLQAPVLLGWGWQTNDVIS
;
A
#
# COMPACT_ATOMS: atom_id res chain seq x y z
N MET A 1 42.06 -59.98 -13.44
CA MET A 1 41.46 -61.22 -12.88
C MET A 1 41.54 -61.15 -11.36
N GLN A 2 40.53 -61.73 -10.71
CA GLN A 2 40.33 -61.91 -9.26
C GLN A 2 39.62 -60.75 -8.53
N HIS A 3 38.30 -60.94 -8.48
CA HIS A 3 37.32 -60.35 -7.58
C HIS A 3 37.66 -60.57 -6.10
N LYS A 4 37.34 -59.59 -5.26
CA LYS A 4 36.74 -59.87 -3.94
C LYS A 4 35.62 -58.87 -3.67
N LEU A 5 34.39 -59.38 -3.79
CA LEU A 5 33.18 -58.84 -3.19
C LEU A 5 33.28 -59.00 -1.66
N ARG A 6 32.94 -57.96 -0.90
CA ARG A 6 32.45 -58.11 0.48
C ARG A 6 31.24 -57.20 0.66
N LEU A 7 30.14 -57.84 1.03
CA LEU A 7 28.84 -57.28 1.31
C LEU A 7 28.66 -57.18 2.84
N PHE A 8 27.79 -56.26 3.26
CA PHE A 8 27.18 -56.03 4.57
C PHE A 8 27.86 -55.04 5.53
N ALA A 9 27.26 -53.85 5.66
CA ALA A 9 26.49 -53.48 6.85
C ALA A 9 25.55 -52.31 6.53
N VAL A 10 24.27 -52.48 6.87
CA VAL A 10 23.24 -51.43 6.93
C VAL A 10 23.50 -50.62 8.21
N ALA A 11 23.61 -49.30 8.09
CA ALA A 11 23.50 -48.39 9.23
C ALA A 11 23.04 -47.00 8.76
N THR A 12 21.75 -46.75 9.00
CA THR A 12 21.18 -45.53 9.56
C THR A 12 21.41 -44.20 8.84
N ALA A 13 20.33 -43.66 8.28
CA ALA A 13 20.21 -42.27 7.87
C ALA A 13 20.50 -41.33 9.04
N ALA A 14 21.58 -40.55 8.95
CA ALA A 14 21.78 -39.36 9.76
C ALA A 14 21.13 -38.20 9.02
N ALA A 15 19.94 -37.80 9.45
CA ALA A 15 19.36 -36.53 9.08
C ALA A 15 20.28 -35.41 9.59
N LEU A 16 20.91 -34.65 8.69
CA LEU A 16 21.44 -33.34 9.04
C LEU A 16 20.24 -32.42 9.26
N ALA A 17 19.83 -32.30 10.52
CA ALA A 17 19.03 -31.19 10.99
C ALA A 17 19.88 -29.93 10.86
N GLY A 18 19.77 -29.24 9.73
CA GLY A 18 20.18 -27.85 9.60
C GLY A 18 19.29 -27.04 10.54
N SER A 19 19.90 -26.48 11.58
CA SER A 19 19.26 -25.61 12.56
C SER A 19 18.62 -24.41 11.86
N LEU A 20 17.31 -24.47 11.68
CA LEU A 20 16.46 -23.30 11.49
C LEU A 20 16.61 -22.46 12.77
N VAL A 21 17.35 -21.36 12.68
CA VAL A 21 17.22 -20.27 13.65
C VAL A 21 15.83 -19.69 13.40
N SER A 22 14.84 -20.19 14.14
CA SER A 22 13.57 -19.50 14.28
C SER A 22 13.89 -18.17 14.96
N ALA A 23 13.82 -17.07 14.21
CA ALA A 23 13.66 -15.75 14.79
C ALA A 23 12.28 -15.75 15.47
N GLY A 24 12.21 -16.27 16.68
CA GLY A 24 11.07 -16.08 17.56
C GLY A 24 11.02 -14.60 17.91
N ALA A 25 9.92 -13.94 17.54
CA ALA A 25 9.57 -12.66 18.12
C ALA A 25 9.54 -12.85 19.64
N SER A 26 10.56 -12.37 20.35
CA SER A 26 10.52 -12.34 21.80
C SER A 26 9.57 -11.22 22.20
N ALA A 27 8.51 -11.57 22.94
CA ALA A 27 7.67 -10.61 23.63
C ALA A 27 8.53 -9.76 24.57
N ALA A 28 8.95 -8.60 24.10
CA ALA A 28 9.53 -7.54 24.91
C ALA A 28 8.38 -6.61 25.33
N ALA A 29 8.43 -6.19 26.59
CA ALA A 29 7.37 -5.47 27.29
C ALA A 29 6.87 -4.22 26.53
N GLU A 30 5.56 -3.96 26.59
CA GLU A 30 4.92 -2.76 26.05
C GLU A 30 5.66 -1.48 26.48
N PRO A 31 6.11 -0.63 25.54
CA PRO A 31 6.30 0.76 25.88
C PRO A 31 4.92 1.42 25.94
N ALA A 32 4.61 2.04 27.08
CA ALA A 32 3.43 2.87 27.23
C ALA A 32 3.43 3.99 26.16
N GLY A 33 2.47 3.96 25.24
CA GLY A 33 2.25 5.03 24.27
C GLY A 33 1.82 6.32 24.98
N THR A 34 2.64 7.37 24.88
CA THR A 34 2.36 8.69 25.46
C THR A 34 1.93 9.73 24.41
N GLY A 35 1.24 9.32 23.35
CA GLY A 35 0.66 10.23 22.34
C GLY A 35 -0.86 10.26 22.45
N GLU A 36 -1.49 11.42 22.29
CA GLU A 36 -2.93 11.44 22.00
C GLU A 36 -3.18 10.57 20.76
N GLY A 37 -4.03 9.53 20.89
CA GLY A 37 -4.33 8.60 19.80
C GLY A 37 -4.91 9.33 18.58
N ILE A 38 -4.75 8.71 17.40
CA ILE A 38 -5.39 9.19 16.17
C ILE A 38 -6.90 9.20 16.39
N ARG A 39 -7.58 10.24 15.92
CA ARG A 39 -9.05 10.37 16.01
C ARG A 39 -9.63 11.12 14.82
N VAL A 40 -10.92 10.86 14.54
CA VAL A 40 -11.69 11.61 13.55
C VAL A 40 -12.11 12.96 14.12
N VAL A 41 -12.01 14.03 13.32
CA VAL A 41 -12.39 15.40 13.72
C VAL A 41 -13.20 16.14 12.64
N GLY A 42 -13.60 15.44 11.57
CA GLY A 42 -14.32 15.99 10.43
C GLY A 42 -15.69 15.39 10.21
N ASP A 43 -16.57 16.17 9.59
CA ASP A 43 -17.87 15.72 9.10
C ASP A 43 -17.69 14.87 7.82
N PHE A 44 -17.19 13.66 8.03
CA PHE A 44 -17.02 12.62 7.02
C PHE A 44 -17.85 11.40 7.43
N ARG A 45 -18.32 10.60 6.48
CA ARG A 45 -18.93 9.29 6.75
C ARG A 45 -18.41 8.27 5.75
N PRO A 46 -17.66 7.24 6.18
CA PRO A 46 -17.21 6.22 5.26
C PRO A 46 -18.40 5.45 4.71
N ALA A 47 -18.31 5.03 3.46
CA ALA A 47 -19.27 4.09 2.90
C ALA A 47 -18.76 2.66 3.03
N LYS A 48 -19.71 1.75 3.22
CA LYS A 48 -19.45 0.32 3.36
C LYS A 48 -19.46 -0.37 1.99
N ALA A 49 -18.40 -1.11 1.69
CA ALA A 49 -18.36 -2.15 0.66
C ALA A 49 -18.67 -3.53 1.29
N ALA A 50 -18.89 -4.59 0.50
CA ALA A 50 -19.15 -5.89 1.10
C ALA A 50 -17.90 -6.41 1.89
N PRO A 51 -18.08 -7.18 2.99
CA PRO A 51 -16.96 -7.64 3.81
C PRO A 51 -16.02 -8.56 3.03
N GLY A 52 -14.72 -8.25 2.97
CA GLY A 52 -13.77 -8.96 2.12
C GLY A 52 -14.02 -8.77 0.61
N GLU A 53 -14.96 -7.90 0.22
CA GLU A 53 -15.04 -7.36 -1.13
C GLU A 53 -13.92 -6.34 -1.28
N VAL A 54 -12.71 -6.86 -1.53
CA VAL A 54 -11.73 -6.15 -2.33
C VAL A 54 -12.26 -6.08 -3.77
N GLY A 55 -13.35 -5.35 -3.98
CA GLY A 55 -13.86 -5.05 -5.32
C GLY A 55 -12.84 -4.17 -6.03
N HIS A 56 -11.74 -4.74 -6.51
CA HIS A 56 -10.69 -4.04 -7.24
C HIS A 56 -10.10 -2.75 -6.60
N ARG A 57 -10.08 -2.62 -5.25
CA ARG A 57 -9.81 -1.35 -4.51
C ARG A 57 -8.44 -1.27 -3.76
N SER A 58 -8.01 -0.05 -3.43
CA SER A 58 -6.64 0.54 -3.52
C SER A 58 -5.89 1.00 -2.23
N ALA A 59 -4.57 0.71 -1.96
CA ALA A 59 -3.56 1.71 -1.45
C ALA A 59 -2.02 1.43 -1.37
N THR A 60 -1.19 2.44 -1.69
CA THR A 60 0.19 2.71 -1.22
C THR A 60 0.26 4.14 -0.68
N SER A 61 1.44 4.78 -0.62
CA SER A 61 1.61 6.25 -0.65
C SER A 61 0.95 6.93 -1.88
N GLY A 62 -0.14 6.36 -2.42
CA GLY A 62 -0.67 6.47 -3.76
C GLY A 62 -1.62 5.35 -4.19
N GLY A 63 -2.59 4.84 -3.41
CA GLY A 63 -3.62 3.95 -4.00
C GLY A 63 -3.11 2.52 -4.34
N ARG A 64 -3.97 1.55 -4.71
CA ARG A 64 -3.63 0.11 -4.93
C ARG A 64 -2.40 0.06 -5.80
N SER A 65 -1.66 -1.04 -5.74
CA SER A 65 -1.07 -1.53 -6.98
C SER A 65 -2.19 -1.68 -8.03
N GLY A 66 -2.17 -0.83 -9.03
CA GLY A 66 -3.22 -0.70 -10.02
C GLY A 66 -3.22 -1.85 -11.02
N ASP A 67 -4.38 -2.20 -11.55
CA ASP A 67 -4.46 -3.12 -12.69
C ASP A 67 -4.15 -2.34 -13.98
N PHE A 68 -2.86 -2.31 -14.36
CA PHE A 68 -2.42 -1.69 -15.60
C PHE A 68 -2.58 -2.63 -16.77
N THR A 69 -2.47 -3.95 -16.55
CA THR A 69 -2.60 -4.95 -17.59
C THR A 69 -4.04 -5.25 -17.99
N THR A 70 -5.02 -4.64 -17.31
CA THR A 70 -6.47 -4.79 -17.51
C THR A 70 -6.94 -6.23 -17.31
N ASP A 71 -6.23 -6.93 -16.43
CA ASP A 71 -6.29 -8.36 -16.25
C ASP A 71 -6.97 -8.76 -14.92
N TYR A 72 -7.48 -7.74 -14.20
CA TYR A 72 -8.13 -7.74 -12.90
C TYR A 72 -7.23 -8.00 -11.69
N VAL A 73 -5.92 -8.13 -11.88
CA VAL A 73 -4.94 -8.35 -10.81
C VAL A 73 -4.04 -7.12 -10.64
N PRO A 74 -3.76 -6.70 -9.40
CA PRO A 74 -2.83 -5.59 -9.10
C PRO A 74 -1.43 -5.78 -9.67
N ASP A 75 -0.94 -4.79 -10.41
CA ASP A 75 0.43 -4.72 -10.90
C ASP A 75 1.25 -3.69 -10.10
N ILE A 76 2.56 -3.90 -9.97
CA ILE A 76 3.43 -2.90 -9.33
C ILE A 76 3.78 -1.81 -10.34
N MET A 77 3.54 -0.55 -10.00
CA MET A 77 4.15 0.61 -10.61
C MET A 77 5.42 1.02 -9.86
N ALA A 78 6.48 1.33 -10.59
CA ALA A 78 7.71 1.83 -9.99
C ALA A 78 8.34 2.94 -10.83
N ARG A 79 9.03 3.86 -10.15
CA ARG A 79 9.92 4.82 -10.80
C ARG A 79 11.36 4.43 -10.58
N GLN A 80 12.11 4.32 -11.66
CA GLN A 80 13.54 4.07 -11.61
C GLN A 80 14.28 5.33 -11.16
N GLY A 81 15.07 5.23 -10.08
CA GLY A 81 15.62 6.41 -9.40
C GLY A 81 16.73 7.16 -10.16
N ASN A 82 17.44 6.51 -11.08
CA ASN A 82 18.56 7.15 -11.79
C ASN A 82 18.14 7.97 -13.03
N ASP A 83 17.03 7.63 -13.68
CA ASP A 83 16.58 8.26 -14.94
C ASP A 83 15.09 8.65 -14.94
N GLY A 84 14.33 8.25 -13.92
CA GLY A 84 12.89 8.53 -13.83
C GLY A 84 12.07 7.77 -14.87
N THR A 85 12.52 6.62 -15.34
CA THR A 85 11.68 5.73 -16.15
C THR A 85 10.55 5.20 -15.28
N LEU A 86 9.31 5.37 -15.75
CA LEU A 86 8.13 4.81 -15.12
C LEU A 86 7.87 3.41 -15.70
N LYS A 87 7.73 2.42 -14.81
CA LYS A 87 7.59 1.02 -15.18
C LYS A 87 6.41 0.37 -14.48
N VAL A 88 5.87 -0.66 -15.10
CA VAL A 88 4.92 -1.60 -14.51
C VAL A 88 5.56 -2.98 -14.48
N TYR A 89 5.45 -3.68 -13.36
CA TYR A 89 5.78 -5.09 -13.22
C TYR A 89 4.46 -5.86 -13.17
N PRO A 90 4.05 -6.50 -14.29
CA PRO A 90 2.78 -7.20 -14.33
C PRO A 90 2.73 -8.34 -13.32
N HIS A 91 1.59 -8.53 -12.67
CA HIS A 91 1.39 -9.70 -11.83
C HIS A 91 1.27 -10.96 -12.69
N SER A 92 1.88 -12.06 -12.24
CA SER A 92 1.89 -13.33 -12.98
C SER A 92 0.59 -14.12 -12.87
N ARG A 93 -0.36 -13.63 -12.08
CA ARG A 93 -1.57 -14.33 -11.60
C ARG A 93 -1.26 -15.58 -10.76
N SER A 94 -0.04 -15.70 -10.26
CA SER A 94 0.36 -16.79 -9.37
C SER A 94 1.29 -16.28 -8.29
N PHE A 95 0.89 -16.46 -7.04
CA PHE A 95 1.75 -16.12 -5.90
C PHE A 95 2.84 -17.17 -5.73
N GLN A 96 4.05 -16.88 -6.21
CA GLN A 96 5.18 -17.82 -6.29
C GLN A 96 6.51 -17.16 -5.88
N GLY A 97 6.47 -16.37 -4.80
CA GLY A 97 7.65 -15.66 -4.28
C GLY A 97 8.27 -14.76 -5.34
N ILE A 98 9.53 -15.01 -5.70
CA ILE A 98 10.25 -14.17 -6.67
C ILE A 98 9.70 -14.23 -8.11
N TYR A 99 8.77 -15.14 -8.40
CA TYR A 99 8.09 -15.26 -9.70
C TYR A 99 6.69 -14.66 -9.71
N THR A 100 6.25 -14.06 -8.60
CA THR A 100 4.93 -13.43 -8.48
C THR A 100 4.73 -12.31 -9.50
N TYR A 101 5.78 -11.53 -9.81
CA TYR A 101 5.74 -10.47 -10.82
C TYR A 101 6.61 -10.80 -12.03
N GLN A 102 6.12 -10.42 -13.20
CA GLN A 102 6.78 -10.55 -14.50
C GLN A 102 7.86 -9.47 -14.69
N PRO A 103 8.75 -9.63 -15.69
CA PRO A 103 9.69 -8.58 -16.06
C PRO A 103 9.00 -7.25 -16.33
N ALA A 104 9.62 -6.16 -15.86
CA ALA A 104 9.04 -4.82 -15.98
C ALA A 104 8.90 -4.35 -17.43
N VAL A 105 7.81 -3.63 -17.70
CA VAL A 105 7.56 -2.91 -18.95
C VAL A 105 7.66 -1.41 -18.67
N ALA A 106 8.46 -0.70 -19.44
CA ALA A 106 8.50 0.76 -19.38
C ALA A 106 7.20 1.33 -19.98
N ILE A 107 6.48 2.13 -19.18
CA ILE A 107 5.21 2.74 -19.59
C ILE A 107 5.32 4.23 -19.89
N ASN A 108 6.39 4.88 -19.42
CA ASN A 108 6.65 6.30 -19.71
C ASN A 108 8.08 6.71 -19.29
N TYR A 109 8.53 7.90 -19.71
CA TYR A 109 9.87 8.43 -19.42
C TYR A 109 9.81 9.89 -18.92
N GLY A 110 10.88 10.35 -18.27
CA GLY A 110 11.01 11.75 -17.84
C GLY A 110 10.36 12.09 -16.50
N TRP A 111 10.21 11.12 -15.60
CA TRP A 111 9.53 11.30 -14.31
C TRP A 111 10.44 11.73 -13.15
N SER A 112 11.72 11.96 -13.41
CA SER A 112 12.71 12.33 -12.39
C SER A 112 12.44 13.69 -11.74
N GLY A 113 11.72 14.59 -12.42
CA GLY A 113 11.38 15.91 -11.91
C GLY A 113 10.19 15.94 -10.94
N PHE A 114 9.39 14.88 -10.85
CA PHE A 114 8.22 14.86 -9.98
C PHE A 114 8.61 14.61 -8.53
N ARG A 115 8.07 15.43 -7.63
CA ARG A 115 8.27 15.30 -6.18
C ARG A 115 7.61 14.03 -5.65
N TRP A 116 6.44 13.71 -6.18
CA TRP A 116 5.62 12.59 -5.75
C TRP A 116 4.95 11.96 -6.98
N VAL A 117 4.84 10.64 -6.97
CA VAL A 117 4.20 9.83 -8.00
C VAL A 117 3.44 8.72 -7.27
N GLY A 118 2.20 8.48 -7.67
CA GLY A 118 1.35 7.42 -7.17
C GLY A 118 0.33 7.02 -8.23
N GLN A 119 -0.70 6.31 -7.82
CA GLN A 119 -1.75 5.83 -8.71
C GLN A 119 -3.12 5.87 -8.04
N GLY A 120 -4.16 5.59 -8.81
CA GLY A 120 -5.52 5.50 -8.29
C GLY A 120 -6.53 5.46 -9.41
N ARG A 121 -7.75 5.08 -9.08
CA ARG A 121 -8.88 5.11 -10.00
C ARG A 121 -9.55 6.48 -9.95
N ILE A 122 -9.09 7.42 -10.79
CA ILE A 122 -9.52 8.82 -10.71
C ILE A 122 -10.50 9.16 -11.83
N ASN A 123 -10.31 8.61 -13.02
CA ASN A 123 -11.26 8.74 -14.10
C ASN A 123 -12.40 7.71 -13.98
N ALA A 124 -13.39 7.79 -14.89
CA ALA A 124 -14.58 6.93 -14.85
C ALA A 124 -14.33 5.49 -15.35
N ASP A 125 -13.13 5.15 -15.81
CA ASP A 125 -12.82 3.79 -16.23
C ASP A 125 -12.45 2.90 -15.03
N THR A 126 -12.18 1.61 -15.27
CA THR A 126 -11.86 0.64 -14.21
C THR A 126 -10.36 0.41 -14.02
N ASN A 127 -9.53 1.07 -14.83
CA ASN A 127 -8.09 0.89 -14.83
C ASN A 127 -7.43 1.89 -13.89
N ALA A 128 -6.18 1.61 -13.53
CA ALA A 128 -5.41 2.53 -12.71
C ALA A 128 -4.84 3.68 -13.52
N ASP A 129 -5.07 4.90 -13.03
CA ASP A 129 -4.43 6.11 -13.54
C ASP A 129 -3.13 6.37 -12.78
N VAL A 130 -2.19 7.07 -13.41
CA VAL A 130 -0.98 7.55 -12.73
C VAL A 130 -1.19 8.99 -12.29
N VAL A 131 -0.84 9.30 -11.05
CA VAL A 131 -0.92 10.66 -10.49
C VAL A 131 0.48 11.17 -10.19
N SER A 132 0.73 12.44 -10.46
CA SER A 132 2.00 13.10 -10.14
C SER A 132 1.78 14.43 -9.45
N ILE A 133 2.75 14.84 -8.64
CA ILE A 133 2.88 16.20 -8.12
C ILE A 133 4.27 16.71 -8.49
N ASP A 134 4.32 17.82 -9.23
CA ASP A 134 5.58 18.48 -9.56
C ASP A 134 6.14 19.33 -8.39
N GLN A 135 7.35 19.84 -8.55
CA GLN A 135 8.03 20.65 -7.52
C GLN A 135 7.27 21.95 -7.18
N GLN A 136 6.42 22.43 -8.10
CA GLN A 136 5.59 23.62 -7.92
C GLN A 136 4.24 23.30 -7.26
N GLY A 137 3.95 22.01 -7.01
CA GLY A 137 2.70 21.57 -6.40
C GLY A 137 1.55 21.43 -7.38
N THR A 138 1.81 21.36 -8.69
CA THR A 138 0.76 21.03 -9.66
C THR A 138 0.53 19.54 -9.66
N MET A 139 -0.71 19.13 -9.38
CA MET A 139 -1.13 17.74 -9.45
C MET A 139 -1.71 17.43 -10.84
N ARG A 140 -1.25 16.35 -11.44
CA ARG A 140 -1.71 15.86 -12.74
C ARG A 140 -2.08 14.39 -12.67
N VAL A 141 -3.18 14.04 -13.33
CA VAL A 141 -3.61 12.66 -13.57
C VAL A 141 -3.28 12.32 -15.02
N TYR A 142 -2.66 11.17 -15.24
CA TYR A 142 -2.32 10.57 -16.52
C TYR A 142 -3.22 9.35 -16.69
N PRO A 143 -4.33 9.47 -17.43
CA PRO A 143 -5.30 8.40 -17.49
C PRO A 143 -4.72 7.14 -18.13
N HIS A 144 -5.20 5.97 -17.72
CA HIS A 144 -4.94 4.76 -18.48
C HIS A 144 -5.56 4.89 -19.88
N SER A 145 -4.85 4.45 -20.92
CA SER A 145 -5.35 4.52 -22.30
C SER A 145 -6.42 3.48 -22.63
N GLY A 146 -6.68 2.55 -21.69
CA GLY A 146 -7.50 1.35 -21.89
C GLY A 146 -6.71 0.16 -22.45
N VAL A 147 -5.43 0.33 -22.80
CA VAL A 147 -4.58 -0.76 -23.32
C VAL A 147 -3.18 -0.69 -22.70
N PHE A 148 -2.73 -1.80 -22.13
CA PHE A 148 -1.34 -1.95 -21.68
C PHE A 148 -0.40 -2.14 -22.87
N ASN A 149 0.26 -1.07 -23.32
CA ASN A 149 1.07 -1.08 -24.53
C ASN A 149 2.35 -0.24 -24.39
N GLY A 150 3.20 -0.62 -23.43
CA GLY A 150 4.46 0.06 -23.17
C GLY A 150 4.27 1.57 -23.01
N THR A 151 5.02 2.37 -23.77
CA THR A 151 4.97 3.83 -23.65
C THR A 151 3.64 4.48 -24.08
N ALA A 152 2.74 3.71 -24.70
CA ALA A 152 1.39 4.16 -25.07
C ALA A 152 0.32 3.83 -24.02
N THR A 153 0.70 3.22 -22.89
CA THR A 153 -0.23 2.86 -21.81
C THR A 153 -0.93 4.08 -21.21
N LEU A 154 -0.26 5.23 -21.12
CA LEU A 154 -0.82 6.46 -20.53
C LEU A 154 -1.32 7.44 -21.59
N ALA A 155 -2.52 7.98 -21.37
CA ALA A 155 -3.11 9.06 -22.15
C ALA A 155 -2.52 10.44 -21.74
N PRO A 156 -2.76 11.51 -22.52
CA PRO A 156 -2.34 12.86 -22.14
C PRO A 156 -2.89 13.28 -20.77
N PRO A 157 -2.08 13.96 -19.94
CA PRO A 157 -2.49 14.29 -18.58
C PRO A 157 -3.46 15.45 -18.50
N THR A 158 -4.26 15.46 -17.43
CA THR A 158 -5.08 16.61 -17.01
C THR A 158 -4.58 17.15 -15.67
N VAL A 159 -4.53 18.47 -15.54
CA VAL A 159 -4.27 19.12 -14.24
C VAL A 159 -5.52 19.04 -13.38
N VAL A 160 -5.38 18.49 -12.18
CA VAL A 160 -6.48 18.30 -11.22
C VAL A 160 -6.32 19.11 -9.93
N GLY A 161 -5.20 19.81 -9.76
CA GLY A 161 -5.02 20.72 -8.63
C GLY A 161 -3.69 21.44 -8.62
N TYR A 162 -3.60 22.43 -7.74
CA TYR A 162 -2.41 23.26 -7.50
C TYR A 162 -2.13 23.36 -6.00
N GLY A 163 -0.91 23.75 -5.62
CA GLY A 163 -0.55 24.00 -4.22
C GLY A 163 -0.26 22.74 -3.39
N TRP A 164 -0.14 21.57 -4.02
CA TRP A 164 0.11 20.29 -3.34
C TRP A 164 1.56 20.13 -2.81
N ASN A 165 2.42 21.12 -3.04
CA ASN A 165 3.79 21.14 -2.50
C ASN A 165 3.85 21.34 -0.98
N VAL A 166 2.73 21.69 -0.35
CA VAL A 166 2.61 21.83 1.12
C VAL A 166 2.46 20.49 1.83
N ASN A 167 1.96 19.48 1.13
CA ASN A 167 1.78 18.13 1.67
C ASN A 167 3.11 17.39 1.68
N ASP A 168 3.34 16.54 2.66
CA ASP A 168 4.47 15.60 2.67
C ASP A 168 4.00 14.17 2.37
N LEU A 169 2.86 13.78 2.91
CA LEU A 169 2.18 12.51 2.68
C LEU A 169 0.87 12.70 1.92
N VAL A 170 0.64 11.82 0.94
CA VAL A 170 -0.57 11.78 0.10
C VAL A 170 -0.89 10.31 -0.13
N ALA A 171 -2.13 9.90 0.15
CA ALA A 171 -2.64 8.56 -0.05
C ALA A 171 -3.96 8.63 -0.81
N PHE A 172 -4.27 7.59 -1.57
CA PHE A 172 -5.48 7.47 -2.38
C PHE A 172 -6.28 6.23 -1.95
N GLY A 173 -7.60 6.33 -1.97
CA GLY A 173 -8.51 5.21 -1.73
C GLY A 173 -9.98 5.66 -1.76
N ASP A 174 -10.87 4.78 -2.19
CA ASP A 174 -12.33 5.01 -2.24
C ASP A 174 -12.97 4.96 -0.84
N LEU A 175 -12.91 6.08 -0.12
CA LEU A 175 -13.46 6.24 1.23
C LEU A 175 -14.98 6.49 1.19
N THR A 176 -15.47 7.09 0.11
CA THR A 176 -16.89 7.40 -0.10
C THR A 176 -17.72 6.27 -0.71
N GLY A 177 -17.07 5.19 -1.15
CA GLY A 177 -17.69 4.01 -1.75
C GLY A 177 -18.32 4.25 -3.12
N ASP A 178 -18.02 5.39 -3.75
CA ASP A 178 -18.60 5.79 -5.04
C ASP A 178 -17.87 5.16 -6.25
N GLY A 179 -16.79 4.43 -5.97
CA GLY A 179 -15.98 3.73 -6.95
C GLY A 179 -14.83 4.55 -7.51
N TYR A 180 -14.65 5.79 -7.06
CA TYR A 180 -13.50 6.63 -7.38
C TYR A 180 -12.59 6.78 -6.16
N ASP A 181 -11.28 6.82 -6.37
CA ASP A 181 -10.36 7.02 -5.26
C ASP A 181 -10.38 8.49 -4.80
N ASP A 182 -10.61 8.68 -3.50
CA ASP A 182 -10.46 9.95 -2.78
C ASP A 182 -8.99 10.18 -2.40
N ILE A 183 -8.65 11.38 -1.91
CA ILE A 183 -7.30 11.69 -1.40
C ILE A 183 -7.34 11.94 0.10
N VAL A 184 -6.46 11.27 0.84
CA VAL A 184 -6.08 11.67 2.20
C VAL A 184 -4.67 12.25 2.16
N ALA A 185 -4.51 13.49 2.60
CA ALA A 185 -3.20 14.16 2.57
C ALA A 185 -2.89 14.87 3.88
N ARG A 186 -1.61 14.82 4.26
CA ARG A 186 -1.08 15.51 5.43
C ARG A 186 -0.14 16.63 5.00
N GLY A 187 -0.29 17.79 5.64
CA GLY A 187 0.69 18.89 5.51
C GLY A 187 2.02 18.53 6.16
N ARG A 188 3.13 19.10 5.66
CA ARG A 188 4.48 18.85 6.21
C ARG A 188 4.55 19.06 7.73
N GLY A 189 4.80 17.98 8.48
CA GLY A 189 4.88 18.00 9.94
C GLY A 189 3.58 18.40 10.67
N GLY A 190 2.45 18.38 9.96
CA GLY A 190 1.13 18.72 10.47
C GLY A 190 0.55 17.60 11.34
N ASN A 191 -0.26 17.96 12.33
CA ASN A 191 -0.96 16.98 13.18
C ASN A 191 -2.28 16.48 12.56
N TYR A 192 -2.66 17.04 11.41
CA TYR A 192 -3.95 16.79 10.77
C TYR A 192 -3.78 16.21 9.38
N ALA A 193 -4.63 15.24 9.04
CA ALA A 193 -4.83 14.79 7.67
C ALA A 193 -6.16 15.34 7.15
N TYR A 194 -6.21 15.63 5.86
CA TYR A 194 -7.37 16.20 5.18
C TYR A 194 -7.87 15.23 4.12
N LEU A 195 -9.19 15.08 4.03
CA LEU A 195 -9.86 14.34 2.97
C LEU A 195 -10.25 15.29 1.84
N TYR A 196 -9.87 14.94 0.62
CA TYR A 196 -10.36 15.56 -0.61
C TYR A 196 -11.17 14.49 -1.33
N GLU A 197 -12.49 14.53 -1.14
CA GLU A 197 -13.39 13.60 -1.79
C GLU A 197 -13.38 13.80 -3.31
N HIS A 198 -13.44 12.71 -4.04
CA HIS A 198 -13.73 12.73 -5.46
C HIS A 198 -15.13 13.31 -5.70
N SER A 199 -15.28 14.11 -6.75
CA SER A 199 -16.55 14.78 -7.07
C SER A 199 -17.56 13.88 -7.80
N GLY A 200 -17.15 12.65 -8.11
CA GLY A 200 -17.85 11.74 -9.04
C GLY A 200 -17.63 12.10 -10.52
N ALA A 201 -16.78 13.09 -10.83
CA ALA A 201 -16.49 13.51 -12.20
C ALA A 201 -15.03 13.93 -12.39
N TYR A 202 -14.37 13.33 -13.39
CA TYR A 202 -13.04 13.75 -13.84
C TYR A 202 -13.12 14.98 -14.75
N ASN A 203 -12.99 16.18 -14.17
CA ASN A 203 -13.29 17.46 -14.82
C ASN A 203 -12.19 18.52 -14.56
N GLY A 204 -10.93 18.08 -14.47
CA GLY A 204 -9.78 18.96 -14.23
C GLY A 204 -9.71 19.39 -12.78
N VAL A 205 -9.54 20.69 -12.51
CA VAL A 205 -9.33 21.21 -11.14
C VAL A 205 -10.55 21.10 -10.22
N SER A 206 -11.71 20.66 -10.73
CA SER A 206 -12.91 20.37 -9.95
C SER A 206 -13.09 18.88 -9.64
N THR A 207 -12.09 18.05 -9.98
CA THR A 207 -12.17 16.58 -9.84
C THR A 207 -12.33 16.20 -8.38
N PHE A 208 -11.65 16.92 -7.48
CA PHE A 208 -11.77 16.78 -6.04
C PHE A 208 -12.52 17.96 -5.43
N LYS A 209 -13.32 17.69 -4.39
CA LYS A 209 -14.05 18.70 -3.62
C LYS A 209 -13.10 19.51 -2.74
N ALA A 210 -13.63 20.59 -2.15
CA ALA A 210 -12.91 21.31 -1.11
C ALA A 210 -12.62 20.36 0.07
N PRO A 211 -11.40 20.40 0.65
CA PRO A 211 -11.02 19.45 1.67
C PRO A 211 -11.75 19.68 2.99
N ILE A 212 -11.94 18.60 3.74
CA ILE A 212 -12.33 18.62 5.15
C ILE A 212 -11.17 18.08 6.00
N THR A 213 -11.04 18.56 7.24
CA THR A 213 -10.11 17.94 8.19
C THR A 213 -10.65 16.56 8.54
N LEU A 214 -9.92 15.48 8.24
CA LEU A 214 -10.37 14.12 8.49
C LEU A 214 -9.90 13.62 9.86
N LEU A 215 -8.58 13.63 10.05
CA LEU A 215 -7.92 13.05 11.23
C LEU A 215 -7.09 14.08 11.99
N GLU A 216 -6.97 13.87 13.29
CA GLU A 216 -6.00 14.48 14.17
C GLU A 216 -5.09 13.40 14.78
N GLY A 217 -3.85 13.75 15.15
CA GLY A 217 -2.89 12.84 15.80
C GLY A 217 -1.88 12.22 14.84
N VAL A 218 -1.93 12.56 13.55
CA VAL A 218 -1.08 11.95 12.50
C VAL A 218 0.31 12.57 12.37
N ARG A 219 0.75 13.40 13.33
CA ARG A 219 2.03 14.16 13.22
C ARG A 219 3.23 13.26 13.03
N ASN A 220 3.25 12.13 13.71
CA ASN A 220 4.43 11.27 13.75
C ASN A 220 4.49 10.29 12.59
N THR A 221 3.41 10.11 11.82
CA THR A 221 3.44 9.12 10.73
C THR A 221 4.49 9.48 9.68
N VAL A 222 5.18 8.49 9.14
CA VAL A 222 6.17 8.67 8.06
C VAL A 222 5.69 8.07 6.74
N GLU A 223 4.61 7.29 6.79
CA GLU A 223 3.96 6.66 5.66
C GLU A 223 2.46 6.55 5.94
N MET A 224 1.62 6.65 4.91
CA MET A 224 0.17 6.49 5.01
C MET A 224 -0.37 5.75 3.79
N ASN A 225 -1.24 4.78 4.03
CA ASN A 225 -1.93 3.95 3.05
C ASN A 225 -3.40 3.81 3.50
N LEU A 226 -4.29 3.49 2.56
CA LEU A 226 -5.73 3.36 2.78
C LEU A 226 -6.24 1.99 2.32
N ALA A 227 -6.42 1.02 3.20
CA ALA A 227 -6.91 -0.30 2.78
C ALA A 227 -7.74 -0.92 3.89
N ASP A 228 -8.72 -1.74 3.53
CA ASP A 228 -9.55 -2.50 4.48
C ASP A 228 -8.75 -3.66 5.09
N ILE A 229 -7.79 -3.32 5.97
CA ILE A 229 -6.93 -4.29 6.67
C ILE A 229 -7.68 -4.94 7.84
N THR A 230 -8.78 -4.34 8.30
CA THR A 230 -9.64 -4.91 9.33
C THR A 230 -10.74 -5.82 8.78
N LEU A 231 -10.90 -5.88 7.45
CA LEU A 231 -11.88 -6.69 6.72
C LEU A 231 -13.33 -6.35 7.09
N ASP A 232 -13.60 -5.10 7.46
CA ASP A 232 -14.91 -4.62 7.89
C ASP A 232 -15.74 -3.99 6.74
N GLY A 233 -15.11 -3.84 5.57
CA GLY A 233 -15.69 -3.26 4.37
C GLY A 233 -15.44 -1.75 4.22
N VAL A 234 -14.63 -1.13 5.08
CA VAL A 234 -14.24 0.27 5.01
C VAL A 234 -12.72 0.39 4.89
N PRO A 235 -12.17 1.23 3.98
CA PRO A 235 -10.73 1.44 3.95
C PRO A 235 -10.20 2.05 5.26
N ASP A 236 -9.23 1.39 5.88
CA ASP A 236 -8.56 1.85 7.09
C ASP A 236 -7.31 2.69 6.74
N LEU A 237 -6.92 3.61 7.63
CA LEU A 237 -5.60 4.23 7.54
C LEU A 237 -4.55 3.26 8.09
N VAL A 238 -3.69 2.74 7.22
CA VAL A 238 -2.50 1.97 7.60
C VAL A 238 -1.27 2.88 7.53
N TYR A 239 -0.58 3.05 8.65
CA TYR A 239 0.51 4.03 8.77
C TYR A 239 1.75 3.43 9.43
N LEU A 240 2.90 4.01 9.08
CA LEU A 240 4.17 3.71 9.73
C LEU A 240 4.54 4.87 10.64
N GLU A 241 4.96 4.57 11.87
CA GLU A 241 5.59 5.54 12.76
C GLU A 241 7.12 5.48 12.67
N PRO A 242 7.85 6.56 13.03
CA PRO A 242 9.31 6.62 12.93
C PRO A 242 10.01 5.69 13.92
N ALA A 243 9.25 5.10 14.84
CA ALA A 243 9.71 4.30 15.97
C ALA A 243 9.39 2.81 15.80
N ASP A 244 9.30 2.32 14.56
CA ASP A 244 9.17 0.90 14.18
C ASP A 244 7.74 0.30 14.16
N THR A 245 6.74 1.07 14.58
CA THR A 245 5.36 0.58 14.65
C THR A 245 4.63 0.70 13.32
N LEU A 246 4.08 -0.40 12.82
CA LEU A 246 3.01 -0.39 11.82
C LEU A 246 1.68 -0.36 12.57
N GLY A 247 0.91 0.70 12.35
CA GLY A 247 -0.39 0.88 12.96
C GLY A 247 -1.52 0.88 11.95
N VAL A 248 -2.72 0.62 12.44
CA VAL A 248 -3.98 0.82 11.74
C VAL A 248 -4.86 1.76 12.55
N PHE A 249 -5.54 2.67 11.86
CA PHE A 249 -6.68 3.40 12.38
C PHE A 249 -7.89 3.06 11.51
N SER A 250 -8.85 2.36 12.09
CA SER A 250 -10.06 1.90 11.40
C SER A 250 -11.21 2.86 11.63
N PHE A 251 -11.93 3.18 10.56
CA PHE A 251 -13.12 4.03 10.65
C PHE A 251 -14.35 3.16 10.96
N MET A 252 -15.03 3.46 12.06
CA MET A 252 -16.13 2.61 12.53
C MET A 252 -17.46 2.89 11.83
N ASP A 253 -18.14 1.82 11.45
CA ASP A 253 -19.57 1.78 11.08
C ASP A 253 -20.43 1.76 12.37
N GLY A 254 -20.47 2.90 13.08
CA GLY A 254 -21.15 3.05 14.37
C GLY A 254 -21.86 4.40 14.54
N PRO A 255 -22.68 4.58 15.60
CA PRO A 255 -23.24 5.88 15.91
C PRO A 255 -22.09 6.87 16.15
N PRO A 256 -22.21 8.11 15.66
CA PRO A 256 -21.16 9.08 15.81
C PRO A 256 -20.90 9.43 17.29
N ASP A 257 -19.77 10.08 17.54
CA ASP A 257 -19.50 10.71 18.82
C ASP A 257 -20.52 11.80 19.18
N GLU A 258 -20.37 12.41 20.36
CA GLU A 258 -21.24 13.47 20.83
C GLU A 258 -21.28 14.72 19.92
N ASN A 259 -20.29 14.87 19.05
CA ASN A 259 -20.17 15.98 18.09
C ASN A 259 -20.67 15.61 16.68
N GLY A 260 -21.07 14.35 16.45
CA GLY A 260 -21.58 13.89 15.17
C GLY A 260 -20.53 13.29 14.23
N TYR A 261 -19.29 13.10 14.68
CA TYR A 261 -18.20 12.52 13.89
C TYR A 261 -18.14 10.98 13.99
N PRO A 262 -17.70 10.26 12.95
CA PRO A 262 -17.44 8.83 13.04
C PRO A 262 -16.50 8.49 14.18
N LEU A 263 -16.75 7.37 14.83
CA LEU A 263 -15.78 6.77 15.74
C LEU A 263 -14.68 6.09 14.93
N GLY A 264 -13.56 5.83 15.58
CA GLY A 264 -12.51 4.99 15.03
C GLY A 264 -11.67 4.41 16.15
N ASP A 265 -11.09 3.26 15.87
CA ASP A 265 -10.22 2.55 16.79
C ASP A 265 -8.82 2.43 16.18
N GLN A 266 -7.82 2.39 17.06
CA GLN A 266 -6.42 2.33 16.69
C GLN A 266 -5.78 1.06 17.26
N TRP A 267 -4.99 0.37 16.44
CA TRP A 267 -4.21 -0.79 16.87
C TRP A 267 -2.82 -0.78 16.26
N ASP A 268 -1.87 -1.37 16.99
CA ASP A 268 -0.57 -1.73 16.46
C ASP A 268 -0.66 -3.10 15.78
N LEU A 269 -0.31 -3.17 14.50
CA LEU A 269 -0.22 -4.41 13.72
C LEU A 269 1.14 -5.10 13.89
N GLY A 270 2.15 -4.35 14.32
CA GLY A 270 3.45 -4.91 14.68
C GLY A 270 4.54 -3.88 14.91
N TYR A 271 5.68 -4.37 15.36
CA TYR A 271 6.89 -3.61 15.69
C TYR A 271 8.07 -4.07 14.83
N GLY A 272 9.13 -3.27 14.74
CA GLY A 272 10.32 -3.57 13.93
C GLY A 272 10.17 -3.31 12.42
N TRP A 273 9.21 -2.46 12.05
CA TRP A 273 8.93 -2.08 10.65
C TRP A 273 9.90 -1.04 10.10
N ASP A 274 10.79 -0.49 10.94
CA ASP A 274 11.90 0.40 10.54
C ASP A 274 12.92 -0.27 9.61
N THR A 275 12.82 -1.60 9.45
CA THR A 275 13.56 -2.38 8.45
C THR A 275 13.15 -2.09 7.00
N LEU A 276 11.97 -1.48 6.80
CA LEU A 276 11.45 -1.06 5.49
C LEU A 276 11.70 0.43 5.25
N ASN A 277 11.91 0.79 3.98
CA ASN A 277 12.09 2.18 3.54
C ASN A 277 11.16 2.58 2.39
N ALA A 278 10.17 1.73 2.11
CA ALA A 278 9.00 1.99 1.29
C ALA A 278 7.95 0.93 1.65
N VAL A 279 6.69 1.32 1.80
CA VAL A 279 5.57 0.43 2.17
C VAL A 279 4.36 0.70 1.28
N THR A 280 3.62 -0.35 0.98
CA THR A 280 2.41 -0.39 0.17
C THR A 280 1.45 -1.43 0.76
N VAL A 281 0.14 -1.21 0.65
CA VAL A 281 -0.89 -2.09 1.18
C VAL A 281 -1.83 -2.53 0.06
N THR A 282 -1.57 -3.70 -0.49
CA THR A 282 -2.23 -4.15 -1.72
C THR A 282 -2.43 -5.66 -1.74
N GLU A 283 -3.35 -6.12 -2.59
CA GLU A 283 -3.61 -7.55 -2.78
C GLU A 283 -2.49 -8.13 -3.67
N VAL A 284 -1.69 -9.05 -3.13
CA VAL A 284 -0.52 -9.63 -3.84
C VAL A 284 -0.69 -11.12 -4.10
N ASN A 285 -1.41 -11.83 -3.23
CA ASN A 285 -1.37 -13.29 -3.22
C ASN A 285 -2.58 -13.97 -3.92
N GLY A 286 -3.55 -13.20 -4.39
CA GLY A 286 -4.81 -13.63 -5.02
C GLY A 286 -5.91 -14.08 -4.06
N ASP A 287 -5.81 -13.81 -2.75
CA ASP A 287 -6.70 -14.33 -1.72
C ASP A 287 -7.87 -13.40 -1.34
N GLY A 288 -7.90 -12.22 -1.95
CA GLY A 288 -8.96 -11.24 -1.76
C GLY A 288 -8.81 -10.39 -0.50
N ARG A 289 -7.63 -10.29 0.11
CA ARG A 289 -7.35 -9.43 1.25
C ARG A 289 -6.12 -8.54 0.98
N PRO A 290 -6.06 -7.33 1.55
CA PRO A 290 -4.89 -6.48 1.39
C PRO A 290 -3.69 -7.05 2.17
N ASP A 291 -2.58 -7.25 1.48
CA ASP A 291 -1.29 -7.62 2.05
C ASP A 291 -0.43 -6.37 2.28
N VAL A 292 0.55 -6.43 3.18
CA VAL A 292 1.53 -5.34 3.34
C VAL A 292 2.79 -5.70 2.58
N MET A 293 3.09 -4.98 1.50
CA MET A 293 4.32 -5.13 0.74
C MET A 293 5.27 -3.97 1.06
N GLY A 294 6.58 -4.26 1.07
CA GLY A 294 7.55 -3.22 1.31
C GLY A 294 8.96 -3.59 0.89
N ARG A 295 9.77 -2.56 0.73
CA ARG A 295 11.17 -2.68 0.39
C ARG A 295 12.03 -2.52 1.63
N ARG A 296 12.89 -3.49 1.88
CA ARG A 296 13.91 -3.44 2.93
C ARG A 296 15.07 -2.52 2.55
N HIS A 297 15.81 -2.02 3.54
CA HIS A 297 17.02 -1.20 3.30
C HIS A 297 18.08 -1.86 2.41
N ASN A 298 18.15 -3.20 2.42
CA ASN A 298 19.07 -3.96 1.55
C ASN A 298 18.58 -4.09 0.10
N GLY A 299 17.35 -3.64 -0.21
CA GLY A 299 16.76 -3.70 -1.54
C GLY A 299 15.91 -4.93 -1.82
N ASP A 300 15.65 -5.77 -0.84
CA ASP A 300 14.70 -6.87 -1.00
C ASP A 300 13.27 -6.32 -1.01
N LEU A 301 12.46 -6.76 -1.97
CA LEU A 301 11.01 -6.57 -1.94
C LEU A 301 10.37 -7.78 -1.26
N VAL A 302 9.59 -7.53 -0.22
CA VAL A 302 8.88 -8.56 0.55
C VAL A 302 7.41 -8.21 0.66
N VAL A 303 6.57 -9.23 0.80
CA VAL A 303 5.16 -9.07 1.18
C VAL A 303 4.89 -9.84 2.46
N TYR A 304 4.07 -9.26 3.32
CA TYR A 304 3.53 -9.84 4.54
C TYR A 304 2.06 -10.14 4.27
N PRO A 305 1.71 -11.40 3.95
CA PRO A 305 0.35 -11.74 3.59
C PRO A 305 -0.63 -11.50 4.73
N HIS A 306 -1.86 -11.11 4.42
CA HIS A 306 -2.91 -10.99 5.42
C HIS A 306 -3.30 -12.36 5.99
N ALA A 307 -3.62 -12.43 7.28
CA ALA A 307 -4.24 -13.60 7.87
C ALA A 307 -5.67 -13.80 7.32
N PRO A 308 -6.26 -15.00 7.34
CA PRO A 308 -7.62 -15.20 6.84
C PRO A 308 -8.71 -14.40 7.57
N THR A 309 -8.42 -13.87 8.75
CA THR A 309 -9.36 -13.15 9.61
C THR A 309 -8.67 -12.02 10.36
N TRP A 310 -9.38 -10.91 10.55
CA TRP A 310 -9.03 -9.87 11.52
C TRP A 310 -9.53 -10.23 12.92
N ASN A 311 -8.75 -9.92 13.95
CA ASN A 311 -9.16 -10.04 15.35
C ASN A 311 -8.63 -8.84 16.16
N PRO A 312 -9.50 -7.89 16.56
CA PRO A 312 -9.06 -6.69 17.27
C PRO A 312 -8.52 -6.98 18.68
N ALA A 313 -8.78 -8.17 19.25
CA ALA A 313 -8.17 -8.60 20.51
C ALA A 313 -6.76 -9.18 20.33
N ASN A 314 -6.31 -9.40 19.09
CA ASN A 314 -4.97 -9.89 18.76
C ASN A 314 -4.48 -9.29 17.42
N PRO A 315 -4.31 -7.96 17.33
CA PRO A 315 -3.97 -7.27 16.09
C PRO A 315 -2.59 -7.65 15.54
N LEU A 316 -1.68 -8.12 16.38
CA LEU A 316 -0.35 -8.60 15.99
C LEU A 316 -0.39 -9.90 15.14
N ALA A 317 -1.51 -10.60 15.09
CA ALA A 317 -1.69 -11.80 14.27
C ALA A 317 -2.24 -11.51 12.87
N THR A 318 -2.44 -10.24 12.52
CA THR A 318 -3.03 -9.81 11.24
C THR A 318 -2.16 -10.14 10.05
N LEU A 319 -0.83 -10.11 10.22
CA LEU A 319 0.12 -10.32 9.13
C LEU A 319 0.92 -11.61 9.34
N GLN A 320 1.04 -12.39 8.26
CA GLN A 320 1.78 -13.63 8.23
C GLN A 320 3.29 -13.38 8.04
N ALA A 321 4.08 -14.44 8.16
CA ALA A 321 5.51 -14.38 7.89
C ALA A 321 5.78 -13.88 6.46
N PRO A 322 6.80 -13.01 6.26
CA PRO A 322 7.02 -12.39 4.97
C PRO A 322 7.53 -13.37 3.92
N VAL A 323 7.09 -13.16 2.69
CA VAL A 323 7.55 -13.84 1.48
C VAL A 323 8.37 -12.89 0.65
N LEU A 324 9.52 -13.35 0.16
CA LEU A 324 10.38 -12.59 -0.73
C LEU A 324 9.81 -12.56 -2.16
N LEU A 325 9.68 -11.37 -2.71
CA LEU A 325 9.19 -11.10 -4.08
C LEU A 325 10.30 -10.71 -5.05
N GLY A 326 11.47 -10.28 -4.55
CA GLY A 326 12.62 -10.05 -5.40
C GLY A 326 13.75 -9.30 -4.71
N TRP A 327 14.86 -9.16 -5.43
CA TRP A 327 16.06 -8.45 -4.98
C TRP A 327 16.32 -7.24 -5.87
N GLY A 328 17.15 -6.30 -5.39
CA GLY A 328 17.63 -5.19 -6.23
C GLY A 328 16.64 -4.04 -6.37
N TRP A 329 15.58 -3.99 -5.57
CA TRP A 329 14.51 -2.99 -5.67
C TRP A 329 14.91 -1.59 -5.18
N GLN A 330 16.10 -1.44 -4.60
CA GLN A 330 16.69 -0.14 -4.25
C GLN A 330 17.02 0.72 -5.49
N THR A 331 16.97 0.15 -6.70
CA THR A 331 17.09 0.93 -7.95
C THR A 331 15.87 1.78 -8.25
N ASN A 332 14.72 1.44 -7.67
CA ASN A 332 13.50 2.23 -7.78
C ASN A 332 13.45 3.22 -6.60
N ASP A 333 12.97 4.44 -6.79
CA ASP A 333 12.78 5.41 -5.70
C ASP A 333 11.30 5.59 -5.34
N VAL A 334 10.39 5.09 -6.19
CA VAL A 334 8.95 4.93 -5.94
C VAL A 334 8.57 3.48 -6.23
N ILE A 335 7.75 2.89 -5.35
CA ILE A 335 7.12 1.58 -5.52
C ILE A 335 5.67 1.75 -5.07
N SER A 336 4.73 1.42 -5.94
CA SER A 336 3.29 1.59 -5.73
C SER A 336 2.54 0.40 -6.33
#